data_AF-A0A9D9PDY6-F1
#
_entry.id   AF-A0A9D9PDY6-F1
#
_cell.length_a   1.000
_cell.length_b   1.000
_cell.length_c   1.000
_cell.angle_alpha   90.00
_cell.angle_beta   90.00
_cell.angle_gamma   90.00
#
_symmetry.space_group_name_H-M   'P 1'
#
loop_
_entity.id
_entity.type
_entity.pdbx_description
1 polymer ?
#
loop_
_entity_poly.entity_id
_entity_poly.type
_entity_poly.pdbx_seq_one_letter_code
_entity_poly.pdbx_strand_id
1 'polypeptide(L)'
;MTRTQTPLLGKVRMTSRLVVETGLHIGGGGETLDIGGIDKPVIRDPLTQQPYLPGSSIKGKLRSILERLYNKPLNRPGGSGTYRYESDDLDNGYSEVNGQKIEFEGAKTCPISRLFGSTGNDCWLPASVAKDRGLITEQELSDRRQNNQKIWSNNGTQYTKVKGRNAPARLIVRDCHLDDDSVKKLKKIDTGLYMTEWKFENGLDRVTAAANPRQLERVPAGSWFNFEIVYTIENPAQAEEDLRNIAVALAILEDDALGGHGSRGYGKVRFTDFKMFYRNLSDYRNVKGAVELRSWPQFDSTSALLDDFESIEQQIRSLPETNGDGGQNE
;
A
#
# COMPACT_ATOMS: atom_id res chain seq x y z
N MET A 1 -7.65 -28.14 -10.26
CA MET A 1 -6.58 -27.15 -10.01
C MET A 1 -6.01 -27.35 -8.63
N THR A 2 -4.77 -27.83 -8.52
CA THR A 2 -4.03 -27.82 -7.26
C THR A 2 -3.43 -26.42 -7.07
N ARG A 3 -4.09 -25.58 -6.25
CA ARG A 3 -3.48 -24.33 -5.80
C ARG A 3 -2.42 -24.68 -4.76
N THR A 4 -1.16 -24.33 -5.01
CA THR A 4 -0.08 -24.48 -4.04
C THR A 4 0.04 -23.21 -3.20
N GLN A 5 0.29 -23.39 -1.90
CA GLN A 5 0.48 -22.28 -0.98
C GLN A 5 1.92 -21.78 -1.05
N THR A 6 2.12 -20.46 -1.06
CA THR A 6 3.45 -19.87 -0.95
C THR A 6 3.99 -20.06 0.48
N PRO A 7 5.20 -20.60 0.66
CA PRO A 7 5.81 -20.74 1.99
C PRO A 7 6.01 -19.37 2.66
N LEU A 8 5.64 -19.28 3.94
CA LEU A 8 6.01 -18.15 4.78
C LEU A 8 7.45 -18.35 5.26
N LEU A 9 8.35 -17.40 5.00
CA LEU A 9 9.73 -17.47 5.49
C LEU A 9 9.90 -16.72 6.82
N GLY A 10 9.15 -15.62 6.96
CA GLY A 10 9.14 -14.81 8.16
C GLY A 10 8.43 -13.48 7.93
N LYS A 11 8.52 -12.60 8.91
CA LYS A 11 7.99 -11.24 8.81
C LYS A 11 9.02 -10.22 9.28
N VAL A 12 9.10 -9.11 8.54
CA VAL A 12 9.83 -7.91 8.95
C VAL A 12 8.82 -6.91 9.46
N ARG A 13 9.01 -6.44 10.69
CA ARG A 13 8.23 -5.33 11.25
C ARG A 13 9.14 -4.11 11.29
N MET A 14 8.65 -2.99 10.76
CA MET A 14 9.32 -1.69 10.82
C MET A 14 8.40 -0.70 11.52
N THR A 15 8.93 -0.03 12.53
CA THR A 15 8.23 1.03 13.28
C THR A 15 8.99 2.34 13.16
N SER A 16 8.29 3.46 13.20
CA SER A 16 8.88 4.80 13.19
C SER A 16 7.93 5.77 13.90
N ARG A 17 8.45 6.93 14.30
CA ARG A 17 7.63 8.09 14.65
C ARG A 17 7.32 8.91 13.39
N LEU A 18 6.05 9.04 13.05
CA LEU A 18 5.58 9.93 11.99
C LEU A 18 5.30 11.30 12.59
N VAL A 19 6.07 12.30 12.17
CA VAL A 19 5.97 13.70 12.56
C VAL A 19 5.14 14.46 11.53
N VAL A 20 4.12 15.18 11.99
CA VAL A 20 3.35 16.11 11.14
C VAL A 20 4.09 17.44 11.09
N GLU A 21 4.71 17.79 9.95
CA GLU A 21 5.44 19.06 9.80
C GLU A 21 4.51 20.23 9.46
N THR A 22 3.46 19.96 8.67
CA THR A 22 2.37 20.91 8.41
C THR A 22 1.03 20.25 8.70
N GLY A 23 0.04 21.03 9.13
CA GLY A 23 -1.23 20.49 9.61
C GLY A 23 -1.86 19.48 8.62
N LEU A 24 -2.35 18.37 9.15
CA LEU A 24 -2.71 17.18 8.38
C LEU A 24 -4.22 16.96 8.43
N HIS A 25 -4.84 16.68 7.29
CA HIS A 25 -6.27 16.37 7.20
C HIS A 25 -6.49 15.01 6.53
N ILE A 26 -7.05 14.06 7.28
CA ILE A 26 -7.61 12.82 6.74
C ILE A 26 -9.09 12.80 7.08
N GLY A 27 -9.92 13.02 6.06
CA GLY A 27 -11.37 13.02 6.19
C GLY A 27 -11.95 11.61 6.24
N GLY A 28 -12.99 11.41 7.05
CA GLY A 28 -13.65 10.12 7.26
C GLY A 28 -14.56 9.63 6.12
N GLY A 29 -14.85 10.47 5.11
CA GLY A 29 -15.83 10.18 4.06
C GLY A 29 -17.28 10.21 4.59
N GLY A 30 -18.14 10.98 3.95
CA GLY A 30 -19.54 11.15 4.34
C GLY A 30 -19.89 12.59 4.67
N GLU A 31 -20.96 13.09 4.05
CA GLU A 31 -21.63 14.34 4.42
C GLU A 31 -22.41 14.11 5.72
N THR A 32 -21.74 13.94 6.85
CA THR A 32 -22.40 14.22 8.14
C THR A 32 -22.23 15.72 8.39
N LEU A 33 -23.05 16.50 7.68
CA LEU A 33 -23.39 17.85 8.12
C LEU A 33 -24.21 17.69 9.40
N ASP A 34 -23.52 17.54 10.54
CA ASP A 34 -24.17 17.85 11.81
C ASP A 34 -24.65 19.31 11.73
N ILE A 35 -25.85 19.59 12.23
CA ILE A 35 -26.43 20.94 12.20
C ILE A 35 -25.51 21.86 13.04
N GLY A 36 -24.71 22.69 12.36
CA GLY A 36 -23.66 23.53 12.99
C GLY A 36 -22.28 22.86 13.11
N GLY A 37 -22.06 21.71 12.47
CA GLY A 37 -20.83 20.94 12.48
C GLY A 37 -19.81 21.34 11.41
N ILE A 38 -18.63 20.71 11.46
CA ILE A 38 -17.49 20.96 10.57
C ILE A 38 -17.74 20.32 9.20
N ASP A 39 -17.52 21.07 8.13
CA ASP A 39 -17.74 20.63 6.74
C ASP A 39 -16.93 19.36 6.37
N LYS A 40 -15.74 19.19 6.98
CA LYS A 40 -14.89 17.99 6.82
C LYS A 40 -14.16 17.66 8.12
N PRO A 41 -14.71 16.79 8.98
CA PRO A 41 -14.04 16.41 10.21
C PRO A 41 -12.85 15.48 9.94
N VAL A 42 -11.86 15.53 10.83
CA VAL A 42 -10.76 14.57 10.86
C VAL A 42 -11.27 13.25 11.42
N ILE A 43 -10.84 12.12 10.86
CA ILE A 43 -11.22 10.80 11.35
C ILE A 43 -10.68 10.55 12.77
N ARG A 44 -11.51 9.97 13.64
CA ARG A 44 -11.21 9.73 15.06
C ARG A 44 -11.46 8.28 15.43
N ASP A 45 -10.66 7.79 16.38
CA ASP A 45 -10.89 6.51 17.03
C ASP A 45 -12.16 6.61 17.90
N PRO A 46 -13.18 5.76 17.68
CA PRO A 46 -14.43 5.80 18.45
C PRO A 46 -14.24 5.65 19.96
N LEU A 47 -13.21 4.93 20.42
CA LEU A 47 -12.99 4.67 21.84
C LEU A 47 -12.32 5.85 22.54
N THR A 48 -11.27 6.39 21.92
CA THR A 48 -10.43 7.44 22.54
C THR A 48 -10.80 8.86 22.11
N GLN A 49 -11.60 8.97 21.04
CA GLN A 49 -11.93 10.22 20.33
C GLN A 49 -10.71 10.95 19.77
N GLN A 50 -9.53 10.32 19.79
CA GLN A 50 -8.29 10.89 19.28
C GLN A 50 -8.26 10.80 17.75
N PRO A 51 -7.70 11.81 17.05
CA PRO A 51 -7.44 11.67 15.62
C PRO A 51 -6.43 10.54 15.38
N TYR A 52 -6.61 9.79 14.31
CA TYR A 52 -5.68 8.74 13.89
C TYR A 52 -5.52 8.74 12.37
N LEU A 53 -4.46 8.10 11.88
CA LEU A 53 -4.23 7.94 10.45
C LEU A 53 -4.54 6.50 10.04
N PRO A 54 -5.55 6.25 9.20
CA PRO A 54 -5.86 4.90 8.75
C PRO A 54 -4.70 4.30 7.94
N GLY A 55 -4.34 3.06 8.23
CA GLY A 55 -3.31 2.32 7.53
C GLY A 55 -3.65 2.16 6.04
N SER A 56 -4.94 2.09 5.69
CA SER A 56 -5.42 2.09 4.30
C SER A 56 -5.08 3.38 3.56
N SER A 57 -5.13 4.54 4.22
CA SER A 57 -4.80 5.84 3.62
C SER A 57 -3.31 5.93 3.32
N ILE A 58 -2.47 5.52 4.27
CA ILE A 58 -1.01 5.51 4.08
C ILE A 58 -0.63 4.46 3.02
N LYS A 59 -1.17 3.23 3.12
CA LYS A 59 -0.93 2.17 2.14
C LYS A 59 -1.34 2.58 0.73
N GLY A 60 -2.49 3.24 0.58
CA GLY A 60 -2.96 3.76 -0.71
C GLY A 60 -2.04 4.84 -1.27
N LYS A 61 -1.55 5.76 -0.42
CA LYS A 61 -0.59 6.79 -0.84
C LYS A 61 0.74 6.18 -1.28
N LEU A 62 1.30 5.24 -0.52
CA LEU A 62 2.52 4.52 -0.89
C LEU A 62 2.35 3.74 -2.21
N ARG A 63 1.19 3.06 -2.39
CA ARG A 63 0.86 2.39 -3.66
C ARG A 63 0.85 3.38 -4.82
N SER A 64 0.16 4.52 -4.67
CA SER A 64 0.08 5.54 -5.72
C SER A 64 1.44 6.12 -6.10
N ILE A 65 2.31 6.34 -5.11
CA ILE A 65 3.69 6.79 -5.34
C ILE A 65 4.44 5.76 -6.19
N LEU A 66 4.40 4.49 -5.80
CA LEU A 66 5.12 3.43 -6.52
C LEU A 66 4.53 3.15 -7.91
N GLU A 67 3.21 3.21 -8.09
CA GLU A 67 2.58 3.12 -9.41
C GLU A 67 3.11 4.20 -10.36
N ARG A 68 3.29 5.44 -9.87
CA ARG A 68 3.88 6.55 -10.63
C ARG A 68 5.37 6.35 -10.88
N LEU A 69 6.12 5.91 -9.86
CA LEU A 69 7.57 5.68 -9.96
C LEU A 69 7.89 4.62 -11.01
N TYR A 70 7.11 3.54 -11.06
CA TYR A 70 7.23 2.47 -12.04
C TYR A 70 6.49 2.74 -13.36
N ASN A 71 5.89 3.93 -13.52
CA ASN A 71 5.13 4.34 -14.70
C ASN A 71 4.08 3.29 -15.14
N LYS A 72 3.33 2.74 -14.18
CA LYS A 72 2.33 1.71 -14.46
C LYS A 72 1.09 2.31 -15.13
N PRO A 73 0.47 1.61 -16.11
CA PRO A 73 -0.71 2.12 -16.79
C PRO A 73 -1.95 2.04 -15.89
N LEU A 74 -2.93 2.91 -16.14
CA LEU A 74 -4.24 2.81 -15.49
C LEU A 74 -5.11 1.81 -16.26
N ASN A 75 -5.43 0.68 -15.64
CA ASN A 75 -6.20 -0.41 -16.27
C ASN A 75 -7.39 -0.89 -15.42
N ARG A 76 -7.64 -0.25 -14.27
CA ARG A 76 -8.74 -0.59 -13.38
C ARG A 76 -9.48 0.66 -12.91
N PRO A 77 -10.76 0.85 -13.28
CA PRO A 77 -11.60 1.82 -12.61
C PRO A 77 -11.93 1.34 -11.19
N GLY A 78 -11.93 2.28 -10.24
CA GLY A 78 -12.39 2.11 -8.87
C GLY A 78 -13.69 2.87 -8.60
N GLY A 79 -14.09 2.96 -7.33
CA GLY A 79 -15.23 3.77 -6.91
C GLY A 79 -14.97 5.27 -7.07
N SER A 80 -16.03 6.07 -7.14
CA SER A 80 -15.96 7.54 -7.13
C SER A 80 -15.06 8.17 -8.20
N GLY A 81 -15.00 7.56 -9.40
CA GLY A 81 -14.18 8.07 -10.51
C GLY A 81 -12.68 7.89 -10.32
N THR A 82 -12.25 7.01 -9.42
CA THR A 82 -10.83 6.69 -9.21
C THR A 82 -10.34 5.68 -10.24
N TYR A 83 -9.04 5.70 -10.54
CA TYR A 83 -8.38 4.76 -11.43
C TYR A 83 -7.07 4.30 -10.79
N ARG A 84 -6.68 3.05 -11.03
CA ARG A 84 -5.43 2.48 -10.55
C ARG A 84 -4.85 1.49 -11.53
N TYR A 85 -3.59 1.14 -11.31
CA TYR A 85 -3.01 -0.08 -11.87
C TYR A 85 -3.44 -1.31 -11.07
N GLU A 86 -3.69 -2.43 -11.76
CA GLU A 86 -3.97 -3.74 -11.17
C GLU A 86 -3.34 -4.84 -12.04
N SER A 87 -2.66 -5.81 -11.42
CA SER A 87 -2.36 -7.08 -12.08
C SER A 87 -3.60 -7.96 -12.07
N ASP A 88 -4.13 -8.31 -13.23
CA ASP A 88 -5.40 -9.05 -13.29
C ASP A 88 -5.24 -10.56 -13.12
N ASP A 89 -4.01 -11.07 -13.17
CA ASP A 89 -3.69 -12.46 -12.88
C ASP A 89 -2.27 -12.58 -12.28
N LEU A 90 -1.88 -13.78 -11.87
CA LEU A 90 -0.53 -14.11 -11.39
C LEU A 90 0.51 -14.06 -12.51
N ASP A 91 0.13 -14.34 -13.75
CA ASP A 91 0.99 -14.32 -14.95
C ASP A 91 0.69 -13.05 -15.80
N ASN A 92 1.61 -12.67 -16.70
CA ASN A 92 1.47 -11.47 -17.54
C ASN A 92 0.30 -11.58 -18.52
N GLY A 93 -0.35 -10.45 -18.83
CA GLY A 93 -1.49 -10.44 -19.73
C GLY A 93 -1.98 -9.05 -20.11
N TYR A 94 -3.22 -8.98 -20.58
CA TYR A 94 -3.88 -7.73 -20.92
C TYR A 94 -5.22 -7.59 -20.20
N SER A 95 -5.42 -6.42 -19.60
CA SER A 95 -6.73 -5.96 -19.15
C SER A 95 -7.50 -5.39 -20.33
N GLU A 96 -8.82 -5.47 -20.28
CA GLU A 96 -9.68 -4.86 -21.29
C GLU A 96 -10.51 -3.74 -20.67
N VAL A 97 -10.25 -2.51 -21.08
CA VAL A 97 -10.94 -1.30 -20.57
C VAL A 97 -11.45 -0.52 -21.76
N ASN A 98 -12.77 -0.34 -21.86
CA ASN A 98 -13.43 0.38 -22.96
C ASN A 98 -13.00 -0.13 -24.35
N GLY A 99 -12.82 -1.45 -24.50
CA GLY A 99 -12.36 -2.10 -25.73
C GLY A 99 -10.85 -1.99 -26.01
N GLN A 100 -10.11 -1.20 -25.23
CA GLN A 100 -8.66 -1.13 -25.32
C GLN A 100 -8.01 -2.24 -24.47
N LYS A 101 -7.01 -2.90 -25.06
CA LYS A 101 -6.19 -3.89 -24.36
C LYS A 101 -4.96 -3.20 -23.77
N ILE A 102 -4.85 -3.24 -22.44
CA ILE A 102 -3.79 -2.60 -21.69
C ILE A 102 -2.95 -3.70 -21.06
N GLU A 103 -1.66 -3.72 -21.39
CA GLU A 103 -0.74 -4.72 -20.84
C GLU A 103 -0.58 -4.54 -19.33
N PHE A 104 -0.53 -5.66 -18.61
CA PHE A 104 -0.17 -5.70 -17.19
C PHE A 104 0.88 -6.77 -16.94
N GLU A 105 1.68 -6.53 -15.91
CA GLU A 105 2.63 -7.49 -15.39
C GLU A 105 1.94 -8.39 -14.36
N GLY A 106 2.21 -9.69 -14.38
CA GLY A 106 1.61 -10.67 -13.49
C GLY A 106 1.89 -10.37 -12.02
N ALA A 107 0.92 -10.65 -11.16
CA ALA A 107 0.98 -10.28 -9.75
C ALA A 107 2.13 -10.96 -8.98
N LYS A 108 2.72 -12.04 -9.51
CA LYS A 108 3.89 -12.71 -8.91
C LYS A 108 5.18 -11.93 -9.08
N THR A 109 5.35 -11.26 -10.22
CA THR A 109 6.58 -10.53 -10.54
C THR A 109 6.42 -9.04 -10.30
N CYS A 110 5.21 -8.50 -10.48
CA CYS A 110 4.97 -7.07 -10.39
C CYS A 110 5.28 -6.52 -8.99
N PRO A 111 6.24 -5.57 -8.86
CA PRO A 111 6.65 -5.02 -7.57
C PRO A 111 5.50 -4.32 -6.85
N ILE A 112 4.54 -3.76 -7.59
CA ILE A 112 3.34 -3.13 -7.02
C ILE A 112 2.37 -4.19 -6.50
N SER A 113 1.96 -5.12 -7.35
CA SER A 113 0.88 -6.07 -7.01
C SER A 113 1.31 -7.10 -5.99
N ARG A 114 2.57 -7.55 -5.97
CA ARG A 114 3.06 -8.48 -4.93
C ARG A 114 3.14 -7.79 -3.56
N LEU A 115 3.49 -6.51 -3.54
CA LEU A 115 3.59 -5.74 -2.31
C LEU A 115 2.22 -5.36 -1.73
N PHE A 116 1.34 -4.81 -2.57
CA PHE A 116 0.05 -4.25 -2.16
C PHE A 116 -1.15 -5.18 -2.34
N GLY A 117 -0.97 -6.30 -3.04
CA GLY A 117 -2.01 -7.26 -3.40
C GLY A 117 -2.76 -6.89 -4.68
N SER A 118 -3.38 -7.90 -5.28
CA SER A 118 -4.28 -7.78 -6.43
C SER A 118 -5.46 -8.74 -6.29
N THR A 119 -6.62 -8.33 -6.78
CA THR A 119 -7.86 -9.11 -6.67
C THR A 119 -8.07 -10.07 -7.84
N GLY A 120 -7.43 -9.79 -8.97
CA GLY A 120 -7.66 -10.46 -10.24
C GLY A 120 -8.99 -10.05 -10.88
N ASN A 121 -9.05 -10.03 -12.20
CA ASN A 121 -10.30 -9.84 -12.94
C ASN A 121 -10.26 -10.57 -14.28
N ASP A 122 -11.35 -10.47 -15.05
CA ASP A 122 -11.39 -10.96 -16.42
C ASP A 122 -10.28 -10.28 -17.23
N CYS A 123 -9.40 -11.10 -17.79
CA CYS A 123 -8.22 -10.66 -18.50
C CYS A 123 -7.86 -11.60 -19.63
N TRP A 124 -6.93 -11.17 -20.47
CA TRP A 124 -6.40 -11.92 -21.59
C TRP A 124 -5.02 -12.47 -21.24
N LEU A 125 -4.91 -13.80 -21.14
CA LEU A 125 -3.63 -14.49 -20.94
C LEU A 125 -3.20 -15.20 -22.21
N PRO A 126 -1.89 -15.42 -22.44
CA PRO A 126 -1.45 -16.30 -23.51
C PRO A 126 -2.14 -17.67 -23.39
N ALA A 127 -2.66 -18.19 -24.50
CA ALA A 127 -3.44 -19.42 -24.51
C ALA A 127 -2.63 -20.63 -23.99
N SER A 128 -1.33 -20.66 -24.27
CA SER A 128 -0.39 -21.63 -23.71
C SER A 128 -0.35 -21.56 -22.18
N VAL A 129 -0.13 -20.36 -21.62
CA VAL A 129 -0.11 -20.14 -20.17
C VAL A 129 -1.45 -20.51 -19.54
N ALA A 130 -2.57 -20.09 -20.13
CA ALA A 130 -3.89 -20.42 -19.63
C ALA A 130 -4.12 -21.94 -19.58
N LYS A 131 -3.68 -22.68 -20.61
CA LYS A 131 -3.74 -24.14 -20.66
C LYS A 131 -2.83 -24.79 -19.61
N ASP A 132 -1.58 -24.34 -19.50
CA ASP A 132 -0.59 -24.87 -18.56
C ASP A 132 -1.03 -24.65 -17.09
N ARG A 133 -1.72 -23.55 -16.82
CA ARG A 133 -2.33 -23.26 -15.51
C ARG A 133 -3.67 -23.96 -15.29
N GLY A 134 -4.18 -24.69 -16.29
CA GLY A 134 -5.47 -25.38 -16.28
C GLY A 134 -6.68 -24.45 -16.23
N LEU A 135 -6.52 -23.18 -16.63
CA LEU A 135 -7.58 -22.16 -16.65
C LEU A 135 -8.58 -22.39 -17.79
N ILE A 136 -8.19 -23.17 -18.79
CA ILE A 136 -9.01 -23.56 -19.95
C ILE A 136 -8.68 -25.01 -20.34
N THR A 137 -9.62 -25.65 -21.03
CA THR A 137 -9.47 -26.99 -21.62
C THR A 137 -9.18 -26.94 -23.13
N GLU A 138 -8.64 -28.02 -23.70
CA GLU A 138 -8.45 -28.13 -25.16
C GLU A 138 -9.77 -28.09 -25.95
N GLN A 139 -10.86 -28.57 -25.35
CA GLN A 139 -12.19 -28.52 -25.95
C GLN A 139 -12.72 -27.08 -26.05
N GLU A 140 -12.51 -26.26 -25.02
CA GLU A 140 -12.90 -24.84 -25.05
C GLU A 140 -12.12 -24.01 -26.08
N LEU A 141 -10.87 -24.37 -26.36
CA LEU A 141 -10.05 -23.74 -27.40
C LEU A 141 -10.49 -24.11 -28.83
N SER A 142 -11.10 -25.28 -29.01
CA SER A 142 -11.51 -25.81 -30.32
C SER A 142 -12.96 -25.49 -30.68
N ASP A 143 -13.78 -25.05 -29.71
CA ASP A 143 -15.18 -24.69 -29.94
C ASP A 143 -15.33 -23.35 -30.70
N ARG A 144 -15.55 -23.45 -32.01
CA ARG A 144 -15.76 -22.30 -32.91
C ARG A 144 -16.92 -21.38 -32.50
N ARG A 145 -17.93 -21.87 -31.76
CA ARG A 145 -19.08 -21.05 -31.33
C ARG A 145 -18.71 -20.10 -30.20
N GLN A 146 -17.76 -20.46 -29.34
CA GLN A 146 -17.25 -19.60 -28.27
C GLN A 146 -16.02 -18.77 -28.68
N ASN A 147 -15.26 -19.23 -29.68
CA ASN A 147 -13.96 -18.67 -30.06
C ASN A 147 -13.99 -17.21 -30.53
N ASN A 148 -15.03 -16.78 -31.25
CA ASN A 148 -15.04 -15.45 -31.88
C ASN A 148 -15.03 -14.28 -30.87
N GLN A 149 -15.39 -14.50 -29.60
CA GLN A 149 -15.35 -13.46 -28.55
C GLN A 149 -14.27 -13.70 -27.49
N LYS A 150 -13.61 -14.87 -27.50
CA LYS A 150 -12.67 -15.29 -26.45
C LYS A 150 -11.23 -15.45 -26.91
N ILE A 151 -10.94 -15.41 -28.22
CA ILE A 151 -9.57 -15.51 -28.74
C ILE A 151 -9.16 -14.18 -29.38
N TRP A 152 -7.94 -13.74 -29.07
CA TRP A 152 -7.31 -12.57 -29.66
C TRP A 152 -5.85 -12.89 -29.97
N SER A 153 -5.35 -12.44 -31.12
CA SER A 153 -3.95 -12.62 -31.50
C SER A 153 -3.21 -11.29 -31.46
N ASN A 154 -2.01 -11.29 -30.87
CA ASN A 154 -1.11 -10.14 -30.85
C ASN A 154 0.32 -10.61 -31.11
N ASN A 155 1.00 -10.03 -32.10
CA ASN A 155 2.39 -10.35 -32.45
C ASN A 155 2.68 -11.87 -32.54
N GLY A 156 1.77 -12.63 -33.17
CA GLY A 156 1.90 -14.08 -33.33
C GLY A 156 1.56 -14.92 -32.08
N THR A 157 1.28 -14.30 -30.93
CA THR A 157 0.81 -14.99 -29.72
C THR A 157 -0.71 -14.98 -29.67
N GLN A 158 -1.31 -16.14 -29.43
CA GLN A 158 -2.75 -16.27 -29.17
C GLN A 158 -3.03 -16.06 -27.68
N TYR A 159 -4.05 -15.27 -27.39
CA TYR A 159 -4.55 -14.97 -26.06
C TYR A 159 -5.98 -15.47 -25.93
N THR A 160 -6.33 -15.88 -24.72
CA THR A 160 -7.70 -16.25 -24.36
C THR A 160 -8.19 -15.45 -23.18
N LYS A 161 -9.50 -15.19 -23.14
CA LYS A 161 -10.15 -14.51 -22.02
C LYS A 161 -10.39 -15.50 -20.87
N VAL A 162 -9.84 -15.20 -19.70
CA VAL A 162 -9.94 -16.03 -18.49
C VAL A 162 -10.35 -15.19 -17.28
N LYS A 163 -10.86 -15.86 -16.24
CA LYS A 163 -10.99 -15.23 -14.93
C LYS A 163 -9.63 -15.24 -14.24
N GLY A 164 -9.04 -14.06 -14.09
CA GLY A 164 -7.75 -13.93 -13.45
C GLY A 164 -7.79 -14.19 -11.94
N ARG A 165 -6.65 -14.61 -11.40
CA ARG A 165 -6.49 -15.08 -10.02
C ARG A 165 -6.06 -13.96 -9.09
N ASN A 166 -6.47 -14.05 -7.82
CA ASN A 166 -6.10 -13.10 -6.78
C ASN A 166 -4.69 -13.37 -6.22
N ALA A 167 -3.98 -12.31 -5.84
CA ALA A 167 -2.72 -12.36 -5.10
C ALA A 167 -2.82 -11.53 -3.80
N PRO A 168 -2.61 -12.14 -2.62
CA PRO A 168 -2.65 -11.40 -1.37
C PRO A 168 -1.49 -10.40 -1.26
N ALA A 169 -1.69 -9.34 -0.49
CA ALA A 169 -0.65 -8.35 -0.22
C ALA A 169 0.40 -8.89 0.76
N ARG A 170 1.68 -8.63 0.49
CA ARG A 170 2.76 -8.89 1.46
C ARG A 170 2.90 -7.81 2.52
N LEU A 171 2.48 -6.58 2.21
CA LEU A 171 2.56 -5.42 3.10
C LEU A 171 1.26 -5.18 3.88
N ILE A 172 1.39 -5.11 5.19
CA ILE A 172 0.38 -4.63 6.13
C ILE A 172 0.86 -3.28 6.65
N VAL A 173 -0.01 -2.27 6.62
CA VAL A 173 0.21 -0.97 7.24
C VAL A 173 -0.82 -0.84 8.36
N ARG A 174 -0.36 -0.62 9.59
CA ARG A 174 -1.24 -0.46 10.74
C ARG A 174 -1.81 0.96 10.79
N ASP A 175 -2.94 1.09 11.44
CA ASP A 175 -3.48 2.40 11.81
C ASP A 175 -2.48 3.09 12.73
N CYS A 176 -2.19 4.36 12.45
CA CYS A 176 -1.23 5.15 13.21
C CYS A 176 -2.00 6.01 14.21
N HIS A 177 -1.86 5.66 15.49
CA HIS A 177 -2.45 6.42 16.59
C HIS A 177 -1.47 7.49 17.09
N LEU A 178 -1.98 8.53 17.75
CA LEU A 178 -1.13 9.55 18.36
C LEU A 178 -0.15 8.92 19.36
N ASP A 179 1.07 9.42 19.35
CA ASP A 179 2.06 9.14 20.39
C ASP A 179 1.60 9.76 21.72
N ASP A 180 1.88 9.09 22.85
CA ASP A 180 1.43 9.52 24.18
C ASP A 180 1.90 10.93 24.55
N ASP A 181 3.10 11.33 24.13
CA ASP A 181 3.59 12.68 24.38
C ASP A 181 2.91 13.71 23.47
N SER A 182 2.55 13.31 22.24
CA SER A 182 1.71 14.13 21.37
C SER A 182 0.31 14.32 21.98
N VAL A 183 -0.29 13.27 22.56
CA VAL A 183 -1.57 13.35 23.29
C VAL A 183 -1.46 14.34 24.46
N LYS A 184 -0.42 14.23 25.29
CA LYS A 184 -0.19 15.16 26.42
C LYS A 184 -0.01 16.60 25.96
N LYS A 185 0.69 16.81 24.83
CA LYS A 185 0.91 18.14 24.24
C LYS A 185 -0.39 18.74 23.74
N LEU A 186 -1.14 17.99 22.92
CA LEU A 186 -2.38 18.46 22.30
C LEU A 186 -3.50 18.72 23.30
N LYS A 187 -3.59 17.96 24.40
CA LYS A 187 -4.58 18.20 25.47
C LYS A 187 -4.40 19.56 26.17
N LYS A 188 -3.21 20.15 26.12
CA LYS A 188 -2.91 21.42 26.80
C LYS A 188 -3.21 22.65 25.94
N ILE A 189 -3.46 22.46 24.65
CA ILE A 189 -3.68 23.57 23.71
C ILE A 189 -5.19 23.79 23.62
N ASP A 190 -5.64 25.02 23.84
CA ASP A 190 -7.02 25.42 23.60
C ASP A 190 -7.15 25.96 22.17
N THR A 191 -7.60 25.09 21.27
CA THR A 191 -7.87 25.40 19.86
C THR A 191 -9.37 25.52 19.57
N GLY A 192 -10.23 25.36 20.58
CA GLY A 192 -11.67 25.18 20.42
C GLY A 192 -12.11 23.82 19.87
N LEU A 193 -11.19 22.88 19.61
CA LEU A 193 -11.49 21.50 19.19
C LEU A 193 -10.63 20.49 19.98
N TYR A 194 -11.12 19.25 20.12
CA TYR A 194 -10.38 18.22 20.86
C TYR A 194 -9.19 17.71 20.04
N MET A 195 -7.97 18.15 20.40
CA MET A 195 -6.67 17.75 19.80
C MET A 195 -6.49 18.10 18.31
N THR A 196 -7.40 18.88 17.75
CA THR A 196 -7.37 19.35 16.37
C THR A 196 -7.47 20.87 16.34
N GLU A 197 -7.26 21.49 15.20
CA GLU A 197 -7.41 22.93 15.05
C GLU A 197 -8.30 23.29 13.86
N TRP A 198 -8.90 24.47 13.96
CA TRP A 198 -9.56 25.11 12.84
C TRP A 198 -8.53 25.71 11.89
N LYS A 199 -8.71 25.46 10.59
CA LYS A 199 -8.06 26.23 9.56
C LYS A 199 -9.09 26.83 8.62
N PHE A 200 -9.01 28.15 8.50
CA PHE A 200 -9.74 28.89 7.49
C PHE A 200 -8.97 28.85 6.17
N GLU A 201 -9.69 28.55 5.09
CA GLU A 201 -9.22 28.73 3.73
C GLU A 201 -10.19 29.65 2.98
N ASN A 202 -9.69 30.45 2.05
CA ASN A 202 -10.53 31.32 1.24
C ASN A 202 -10.48 30.89 -0.21
N GLY A 203 -11.63 30.58 -0.81
CA GLY A 203 -11.76 30.58 -2.26
C GLY A 203 -11.89 32.03 -2.72
N LEU A 204 -10.99 32.50 -3.60
CA LEU A 204 -11.09 33.85 -4.16
C LEU A 204 -11.74 33.80 -5.53
N ASP A 205 -12.76 34.62 -5.73
CA ASP A 205 -13.25 34.96 -7.06
C ASP A 205 -12.13 35.71 -7.80
N ARG A 206 -11.74 35.22 -8.98
CA ARG A 206 -10.60 35.79 -9.73
C ARG A 206 -10.92 37.10 -10.44
N VAL A 207 -12.20 37.46 -10.57
CA VAL A 207 -12.67 38.70 -11.19
C VAL A 207 -12.98 39.74 -10.12
N THR A 208 -13.75 39.37 -9.10
CA THR A 208 -14.19 40.32 -8.06
C THR A 208 -13.25 40.40 -6.86
N ALA A 209 -12.26 39.50 -6.77
CA ALA A 209 -11.39 39.31 -5.60
C ALA A 209 -12.14 39.02 -4.29
N ALA A 210 -13.44 38.69 -4.36
CA ALA A 210 -14.25 38.38 -3.20
C ALA A 210 -13.79 37.04 -2.57
N ALA A 211 -13.67 37.03 -1.25
CA ALA A 211 -13.29 35.84 -0.48
C ALA A 211 -14.52 35.04 -0.06
N ASN A 212 -14.50 33.74 -0.34
CA ASN A 212 -15.45 32.76 0.17
C ASN A 212 -14.75 31.86 1.21
N PRO A 213 -14.83 32.22 2.52
CA PRO A 213 -14.15 31.49 3.57
C PRO A 213 -14.81 30.13 3.83
N ARG A 214 -13.99 29.10 3.97
CA ARG A 214 -14.39 27.73 4.36
C ARG A 214 -13.57 27.30 5.56
N GLN A 215 -14.18 26.53 6.44
CA GLN A 215 -13.56 26.02 7.65
C GLN A 215 -13.21 24.54 7.47
N LEU A 216 -11.98 24.16 7.85
CA LEU A 216 -11.51 22.78 7.83
C LEU A 216 -10.92 22.42 9.18
N GLU A 217 -11.26 21.24 9.68
CA GLU A 217 -10.57 20.63 10.80
C GLU A 217 -9.27 19.98 10.31
N ARG A 218 -8.19 20.12 11.07
CA ARG A 218 -6.94 19.39 10.82
C ARG A 218 -6.20 19.06 12.11
N VAL A 219 -5.33 18.07 12.02
CA VAL A 219 -4.35 17.77 13.07
C VAL A 219 -3.28 18.88 13.05
N PRO A 220 -2.90 19.47 14.20
CA PRO A 220 -1.92 20.55 14.25
C PRO A 220 -0.53 20.09 13.80
N ALA A 221 0.27 21.04 13.34
CA ALA A 221 1.69 20.80 13.08
C ALA A 221 2.45 20.48 14.38
N GLY A 222 3.45 19.62 14.29
CA GLY A 222 4.25 19.13 15.41
C GLY A 222 3.56 18.05 16.26
N SER A 223 2.48 17.43 15.74
CA SER A 223 1.91 16.19 16.28
C SER A 223 2.73 14.98 15.85
N TRP A 224 2.73 13.93 16.68
CA TRP A 224 3.44 12.67 16.43
C TRP A 224 2.50 11.49 16.44
N PHE A 225 2.70 10.56 15.50
CA PHE A 225 1.95 9.31 15.37
C PHE A 225 2.90 8.11 15.39
N ASN A 226 2.44 7.01 15.97
CA ASN A 226 3.14 5.73 15.97
C ASN A 226 2.90 5.01 14.62
N PHE A 227 3.92 4.96 13.77
CA PHE A 227 3.86 4.28 12.47
C PHE A 227 4.37 2.84 12.59
N GLU A 228 3.61 1.88 12.06
CA GLU A 228 4.00 0.47 12.00
C GLU A 228 3.61 -0.16 10.65
N ILE A 229 4.56 -0.84 10.04
CA ILE A 229 4.33 -1.75 8.92
C ILE A 229 4.87 -3.15 9.22
N VAL A 230 4.24 -4.13 8.59
CA VAL A 230 4.67 -5.52 8.62
C VAL A 230 4.73 -6.05 7.19
N TYR A 231 5.93 -6.43 6.75
CA TYR A 231 6.18 -7.07 5.47
C TYR A 231 6.34 -8.59 5.66
N THR A 232 5.69 -9.36 4.80
CA THR A 232 5.74 -10.83 4.80
C THR A 232 6.77 -11.32 3.79
N ILE A 233 7.80 -12.03 4.26
CA ILE A 233 8.81 -12.61 3.38
C ILE A 233 8.29 -13.93 2.83
N GLU A 234 8.10 -13.97 1.51
CA GLU A 234 7.76 -15.17 0.74
C GLU A 234 8.90 -15.61 -0.19
N ASN A 235 9.71 -14.66 -0.66
CA ASN A 235 10.86 -14.87 -1.53
C ASN A 235 11.96 -13.87 -1.13
N PRO A 236 13.19 -14.32 -0.77
CA PRO A 236 14.25 -13.42 -0.30
C PRO A 236 14.71 -12.41 -1.36
N ALA A 237 14.88 -12.84 -2.61
CA ALA A 237 15.30 -11.94 -3.70
C ALA A 237 14.27 -10.82 -3.95
N GLN A 238 12.98 -11.15 -3.93
CA GLN A 238 11.93 -10.13 -4.05
C GLN A 238 11.82 -9.26 -2.78
N ALA A 239 12.15 -9.79 -1.61
CA ALA A 239 12.10 -9.05 -0.36
C ALA A 239 13.11 -7.89 -0.31
N GLU A 240 14.30 -8.05 -0.90
CA GLU A 240 15.29 -6.97 -1.04
C GLU A 240 14.68 -5.79 -1.82
N GLU A 241 14.14 -6.06 -3.02
CA GLU A 241 13.51 -5.04 -3.86
C GLU A 241 12.27 -4.43 -3.18
N ASP A 242 11.42 -5.26 -2.56
CA ASP A 242 10.17 -4.83 -1.94
C ASP A 242 10.42 -3.91 -0.73
N LEU A 243 11.39 -4.23 0.13
CA LEU A 243 11.75 -3.37 1.27
C LEU A 243 12.42 -2.07 0.80
N ARG A 244 13.23 -2.12 -0.26
CA ARG A 244 13.84 -0.92 -0.85
C ARG A 244 12.77 0.00 -1.42
N ASN A 245 11.78 -0.56 -2.12
CA ASN A 245 10.64 0.18 -2.64
C ASN A 245 9.82 0.85 -1.54
N ILE A 246 9.62 0.17 -0.40
CA ILE A 246 8.96 0.79 0.77
C ILE A 246 9.77 2.00 1.25
N ALA A 247 11.08 1.86 1.46
CA ALA A 247 11.93 2.96 1.95
C ALA A 247 11.94 4.16 0.98
N VAL A 248 12.05 3.90 -0.33
CA VAL A 248 11.96 4.93 -1.38
C VAL A 248 10.59 5.59 -1.39
N ALA A 249 9.50 4.83 -1.26
CA ALA A 249 8.15 5.39 -1.23
C ALA A 249 7.91 6.27 0.01
N LEU A 250 8.52 5.93 1.15
CA LEU A 250 8.49 6.77 2.35
C LEU A 250 9.26 8.07 2.12
N ALA A 251 10.44 8.02 1.51
CA ALA A 251 11.21 9.22 1.18
C ALA A 251 10.43 10.16 0.24
N ILE A 252 9.83 9.62 -0.81
CA ILE A 252 8.98 10.40 -1.73
C ILE A 252 7.76 10.97 -0.99
N LEU A 253 7.21 10.25 -0.01
CA LEU A 253 6.08 10.74 0.78
C LEU A 253 6.45 11.94 1.66
N GLU A 254 7.69 12.05 2.14
CA GLU A 254 8.15 13.23 2.90
C GLU A 254 8.19 14.51 2.05
N ASP A 255 8.46 14.37 0.75
CA ASP A 255 8.42 15.46 -0.24
C ASP A 255 7.03 15.71 -0.83
N ASP A 256 6.14 14.72 -0.75
CA ASP A 256 4.74 14.82 -1.15
C ASP A 256 3.85 15.15 0.07
N ALA A 257 2.54 15.08 -0.09
CA ALA A 257 1.57 15.28 0.97
C ALA A 257 0.81 13.99 1.30
N LEU A 258 0.64 13.74 2.59
CA LEU A 258 -0.28 12.75 3.14
C LEU A 258 -1.67 13.36 3.36
N GLY A 259 -2.73 12.63 3.00
CA GLY A 259 -4.11 13.08 3.20
C GLY A 259 -4.58 14.14 2.17
N GLY A 260 -5.56 14.94 2.57
CA GLY A 260 -6.20 15.94 1.71
C GLY A 260 -5.47 17.29 1.68
N HIS A 261 -5.75 18.09 0.65
CA HIS A 261 -5.33 19.49 0.54
C HIS A 261 -3.80 19.74 0.50
N GLY A 262 -3.02 18.74 0.06
CA GLY A 262 -1.56 18.84 -0.06
C GLY A 262 -1.04 20.05 -0.85
N SER A 263 -1.66 20.35 -2.00
CA SER A 263 -1.31 21.53 -2.82
C SER A 263 -1.58 22.88 -2.13
N ARG A 264 -2.28 22.88 -0.99
CA ARG A 264 -2.55 24.06 -0.14
C ARG A 264 -1.68 24.06 1.14
N GLY A 265 -0.65 23.22 1.18
CA GLY A 265 0.34 23.18 2.27
C GLY A 265 -0.02 22.24 3.42
N TYR A 266 -0.98 21.33 3.25
CA TYR A 266 -1.33 20.32 4.26
C TYR A 266 -0.46 19.07 4.12
N GLY A 267 -0.34 18.34 5.22
CA GLY A 267 0.07 16.93 5.18
C GLY A 267 1.53 16.69 4.83
N LYS A 268 2.42 17.68 5.04
CA LYS A 268 3.85 17.42 5.05
C LYS A 268 4.18 16.58 6.29
N VAL A 269 4.83 15.45 6.08
CA VAL A 269 5.19 14.50 7.15
C VAL A 269 6.66 14.14 7.08
N ARG A 270 7.20 13.66 8.20
CA ARG A 270 8.56 13.13 8.29
C ARG A 270 8.60 11.89 9.16
N PHE A 271 9.41 10.91 8.80
CA PHE A 271 9.59 9.68 9.57
C PHE A 271 10.93 9.72 10.32
N THR A 272 10.91 9.40 11.61
CA THR A 272 12.11 9.34 12.46
C THR A 272 12.15 8.07 13.28
N ASP A 273 13.29 7.78 13.91
CA ASP A 273 13.44 6.72 14.90
C ASP A 273 13.00 5.33 14.37
N PHE A 274 13.45 4.98 13.16
CA PHE A 274 13.16 3.68 12.54
C PHE A 274 13.74 2.55 13.36
N LYS A 275 12.90 1.57 13.69
CA LYS A 275 13.30 0.31 14.34
C LYS A 275 12.78 -0.84 13.52
N MET A 276 13.67 -1.74 13.15
CA MET A 276 13.34 -2.92 12.36
C MET A 276 13.51 -4.19 13.19
N PHE A 277 12.64 -5.15 12.93
CA PHE A 277 12.56 -6.39 13.67
C PHE A 277 12.26 -7.54 12.70
N TYR A 278 12.99 -8.64 12.83
CA TYR A 278 12.71 -9.85 12.07
C TYR A 278 12.22 -10.97 12.97
N ARG A 279 11.18 -11.67 12.51
CA ARG A 279 10.66 -12.88 13.13
C ARG A 279 10.61 -14.02 12.11
N ASN A 280 11.33 -15.09 12.39
CA ASN A 280 11.39 -16.29 11.55
C ASN A 280 10.34 -17.34 12.00
N LEU A 281 10.19 -18.42 11.22
CA LEU A 281 9.26 -19.52 11.54
C LEU A 281 9.51 -20.20 12.89
N SER A 282 10.77 -20.38 13.29
CA SER A 282 11.11 -21.02 14.57
C SER A 282 10.69 -20.18 15.77
N ASP A 283 10.79 -18.85 15.66
CA ASP A 283 10.32 -17.91 16.66
C ASP A 283 8.79 -17.99 16.80
N TYR A 284 8.07 -18.15 15.67
CA TYR A 284 6.61 -18.34 15.67
C TYR A 284 6.18 -19.69 16.26
N ARG A 285 7.00 -20.74 16.15
CA ARG A 285 6.71 -22.05 16.77
C ARG A 285 6.97 -22.05 18.27
N ASN A 286 7.81 -21.15 18.76
CA ASN A 286 8.24 -21.07 20.15
C ASN A 286 7.92 -19.71 20.77
N VAL A 287 6.65 -19.29 20.71
CA VAL A 287 6.22 -18.02 21.33
C VAL A 287 6.22 -18.17 22.86
N LYS A 288 7.38 -17.99 23.48
CA LYS A 288 7.53 -17.89 24.94
C LYS A 288 7.63 -16.41 25.33
N GLY A 289 6.58 -15.87 25.96
CA GLY A 289 6.57 -14.49 26.47
C GLY A 289 6.87 -13.42 25.42
N ALA A 290 7.34 -12.25 25.85
CA ALA A 290 7.86 -11.20 24.98
C ALA A 290 9.14 -11.71 24.30
N VAL A 291 8.99 -12.52 23.24
CA VAL A 291 10.10 -12.97 22.40
C VAL A 291 10.81 -11.71 21.92
N GLU A 292 12.04 -11.51 22.39
CA GLU A 292 12.95 -10.50 21.85
C GLU A 292 13.05 -10.76 20.35
N LEU A 293 12.39 -9.90 19.59
CA LEU A 293 12.51 -9.92 18.15
C LEU A 293 13.99 -9.68 17.83
N ARG A 294 14.53 -10.39 16.85
CA ARG A 294 15.88 -10.10 16.36
C ARG A 294 15.86 -8.66 15.86
N SER A 295 16.54 -7.80 16.60
CA SER A 295 16.62 -6.38 16.27
C SER A 295 17.48 -6.26 15.03
N TRP A 296 16.87 -5.76 13.97
CA TRP A 296 17.58 -5.28 12.79
C TRP A 296 18.09 -3.86 13.08
N PRO A 297 18.90 -3.28 12.18
CA PRO A 297 19.42 -1.93 12.35
C PRO A 297 18.33 -0.89 12.64
N GLN A 298 18.73 0.16 13.35
CA GLN A 298 17.89 1.32 13.63
C GLN A 298 18.43 2.51 12.86
N PHE A 299 17.54 3.40 12.44
CA PHE A 299 17.89 4.56 11.63
C PHE A 299 17.17 5.80 12.14
N ASP A 300 17.88 6.91 12.28
CA ASP A 300 17.29 8.13 12.84
C ASP A 300 16.31 8.82 11.86
N SER A 301 16.48 8.58 10.56
CA SER A 301 15.72 9.23 9.49
C SER A 301 15.61 8.36 8.25
N THR A 302 14.73 8.77 7.32
CA THR A 302 14.55 8.10 6.03
C THR A 302 15.82 8.16 5.16
N SER A 303 16.61 9.24 5.24
CA SER A 303 17.93 9.32 4.57
C SER A 303 18.88 8.25 5.11
N ALA A 304 19.05 8.19 6.44
CA ALA A 304 19.93 7.20 7.06
C ALA A 304 19.51 5.75 6.74
N LEU A 305 18.20 5.49 6.67
CA LEU A 305 17.65 4.20 6.23
C LEU A 305 18.05 3.84 4.79
N LEU A 306 18.07 4.81 3.88
CA LEU A 306 18.45 4.60 2.48
C LEU A 306 19.97 4.52 2.29
N ASP A 307 20.72 5.33 3.04
CA ASP A 307 22.19 5.38 2.97
C ASP A 307 22.84 4.07 3.42
N ASP A 308 22.29 3.43 4.46
CA ASP A 308 22.74 2.11 4.94
C ASP A 308 21.74 1.00 4.62
N PHE A 309 21.06 1.08 3.47
CA PHE A 309 20.12 0.02 3.07
C PHE A 309 20.81 -1.33 2.82
N GLU A 310 22.12 -1.32 2.52
CA GLU A 310 22.91 -2.54 2.34
C GLU A 310 22.90 -3.44 3.58
N SER A 311 22.87 -2.87 4.79
CA SER A 311 22.81 -3.64 6.03
C SER A 311 21.53 -4.47 6.12
N ILE A 312 20.41 -3.97 5.59
CA ILE A 312 19.13 -4.69 5.49
C ILE A 312 19.22 -5.81 4.46
N GLU A 313 19.81 -5.55 3.29
CA GLU A 313 20.00 -6.57 2.25
C GLU A 313 20.84 -7.74 2.76
N GLN A 314 21.94 -7.46 3.47
CA GLN A 314 22.78 -8.50 4.07
C GLN A 314 21.99 -9.37 5.07
N GLN A 315 21.09 -8.77 5.87
CA GLN A 315 20.21 -9.54 6.76
C GLN A 315 19.27 -10.46 5.98
N ILE A 316 18.70 -9.99 4.86
CA ILE A 316 17.80 -10.78 4.00
C ILE A 316 18.56 -11.93 3.33
N ARG A 317 19.77 -11.68 2.83
CA ARG A 317 20.63 -12.71 2.20
C ARG A 317 21.11 -13.76 3.19
N SER A 318 21.20 -13.42 4.47
CA SER A 318 21.55 -14.37 5.54
C SER A 318 20.38 -15.28 5.93
N LEU A 319 19.16 -15.03 5.43
CA LEU A 319 18.02 -15.89 5.70
C LEU A 319 18.22 -17.25 5.03
N PRO A 320 17.89 -18.36 5.71
CA PRO A 320 18.01 -19.68 5.12
C PRO A 320 17.16 -19.75 3.85
N GLU A 321 17.79 -20.09 2.72
CA GLU A 321 17.06 -20.45 1.52
C GLU A 321 16.16 -21.64 1.85
N THR A 322 14.90 -21.58 1.42
CA THR A 322 14.10 -22.80 1.43
C THR A 322 14.74 -23.75 0.45
N ASN A 323 15.36 -24.82 0.95
CA ASN A 323 15.62 -26.00 0.14
C ASN A 323 14.29 -26.41 -0.48
N GLY A 324 14.10 -26.07 -1.76
CA GLY A 324 13.13 -26.68 -2.62
C GLY A 324 13.62 -28.09 -2.91
N ASP A 325 13.60 -28.95 -1.92
CA ASP A 325 13.89 -30.37 -2.09
C ASP A 325 12.93 -31.14 -1.18
N GLY A 326 11.76 -31.43 -1.73
CA GLY A 326 10.98 -32.58 -1.29
C GLY A 326 11.75 -33.81 -1.68
N GLY A 327 12.79 -34.11 -0.90
CA GLY A 327 13.50 -35.38 -0.95
C GLY A 327 12.47 -36.49 -0.85
N GLN A 328 12.43 -37.29 -1.91
CA GLN A 328 12.20 -38.71 -1.77
C GLN A 328 13.04 -39.18 -0.58
N ASN A 329 12.37 -39.67 0.46
CA ASN A 329 12.97 -40.64 1.34
C ASN A 329 11.93 -41.75 1.48
N GLU A 330 12.42 -42.93 1.14
CA GLU A 330 11.85 -44.27 1.26
C GLU A 330 11.23 -44.53 2.64
#